data_AF-A0A8B5XF12-F1
#
_entry.id   AF-A0A8B5XF12-F1
#
_cell.length_a   1.000
_cell.length_b   1.000
_cell.length_c   1.000
_cell.angle_alpha   90.00
_cell.angle_beta   90.00
_cell.angle_gamma   90.00
#
_symmetry.space_group_name_H-M   'P 1'
#
loop_
_entity.id
_entity.type
_entity.pdbx_description
1 polymer ?
#
loop_
_entity_poly.entity_id
_entity_poly.type
_entity_poly.pdbx_seq_one_letter_code
_entity_poly.pdbx_strand_id
1 'polypeptide(L)'
;MNVNATIVGIVPFEIQEDRYLTIYYVHDDDSENILQVRLPASAVYAHPHPNDRVSIHYVLGVVTHIVEREEASSAGTAKAAV
;
A
#
# COMPACT_ATOMS: atom_id res chain seq x y z
N MET A 1 8.57 -6.16 -10.52
CA MET A 1 9.29 -4.99 -9.96
C MET A 1 8.50 -4.49 -8.78
N ASN A 2 9.16 -4.15 -7.68
CA ASN A 2 8.49 -3.64 -6.48
C ASN A 2 8.89 -2.18 -6.30
N VAL A 3 7.91 -1.33 -6.04
CA VAL A 3 8.12 0.11 -5.86
C VAL A 3 7.52 0.55 -4.55
N ASN A 4 8.31 1.30 -3.81
CA ASN A 4 7.93 1.89 -2.54
C ASN A 4 6.95 3.04 -2.78
N ALA A 5 5.83 3.04 -2.08
CA ALA A 5 4.79 4.05 -2.23
C ALA A 5 4.10 4.37 -0.90
N THR A 6 3.32 5.45 -0.91
CA THR A 6 2.42 5.83 0.17
C THR A 6 0.99 5.93 -0.37
N ILE A 7 0.02 5.33 0.34
CA ILE A 7 -1.40 5.45 -0.01
C ILE A 7 -1.88 6.86 0.33
N VAL A 8 -2.58 7.51 -0.59
CA VAL A 8 -3.19 8.84 -0.35
C VAL A 8 -4.71 8.77 -0.26
N GLY A 9 -5.33 7.74 -0.82
CA GLY A 9 -6.79 7.61 -0.82
C GLY A 9 -7.25 6.21 -1.19
N ILE A 10 -8.42 5.83 -0.67
CA ILE A 10 -9.02 4.52 -0.88
C ILE A 10 -10.51 4.71 -1.11
N VAL A 11 -11.03 4.13 -2.19
CA VAL A 11 -12.47 4.09 -2.47
C VAL A 11 -12.89 2.64 -2.68
N PRO A 12 -13.63 2.03 -1.74
CA PRO A 12 -14.17 0.70 -1.92
C PRO A 12 -15.37 0.73 -2.86
N PHE A 13 -15.54 -0.34 -3.64
CA PHE A 13 -16.73 -0.58 -4.44
C PHE A 13 -16.95 -2.09 -4.61
N GLU A 14 -18.17 -2.48 -4.99
CA GLU A 14 -18.55 -3.88 -5.15
C GLU A 14 -19.04 -4.14 -6.57
N ILE A 15 -18.65 -5.29 -7.12
CA ILE A 15 -19.13 -5.80 -8.41
C ILE A 15 -19.53 -7.25 -8.19
N GLN A 16 -20.82 -7.56 -8.37
CA GLN A 16 -21.33 -8.93 -8.25
C GLN A 16 -20.87 -9.63 -6.95
N GLU A 17 -21.05 -8.95 -5.81
CA GLU A 17 -20.66 -9.43 -4.46
C GLU A 17 -19.15 -9.50 -4.20
N ASP A 18 -18.31 -9.27 -5.21
CA ASP A 18 -16.86 -9.16 -5.03
C ASP A 18 -16.47 -7.71 -4.64
N ARG A 19 -15.67 -7.60 -3.58
CA ARG A 19 -15.15 -6.32 -3.10
C ARG A 19 -13.87 -5.93 -3.84
N TYR A 20 -13.87 -4.72 -4.38
CA TYR A 20 -12.73 -4.09 -5.02
C TYR A 20 -12.35 -2.80 -4.32
N LEU A 21 -11.11 -2.39 -4.52
CA LEU A 21 -10.57 -1.15 -4.00
C LEU A 21 -9.99 -0.34 -5.16
N THR A 22 -10.39 0.93 -5.24
CA THR A 22 -9.59 1.93 -5.94
C THR A 22 -8.59 2.48 -4.95
N ILE A 23 -7.30 2.30 -5.22
CA ILE A 23 -6.20 2.82 -4.41
C ILE A 23 -5.53 3.96 -5.17
N TYR A 24 -5.42 5.10 -4.52
CA TYR A 24 -4.60 6.23 -4.94
C TYR A 24 -3.31 6.21 -4.13
N TYR A 25 -2.17 6.30 -4.80
CA TYR A 25 -0.86 6.23 -4.16
C TYR A 25 0.14 7.12 -4.89
N VAL A 26 1.19 7.51 -4.18
CA VAL A 26 2.35 8.22 -4.74
C VAL A 26 3.58 7.33 -4.55
N HIS A 27 4.47 7.29 -5.55
CA HIS A 27 5.75 6.61 -5.35
C HIS A 27 6.65 7.46 -4.44
N ASP A 28 7.48 6.81 -3.63
CA ASP A 28 8.36 7.51 -2.70
C ASP A 28 9.42 8.36 -3.43
N ASP A 29 9.78 7.99 -4.67
CA ASP A 29 10.72 8.71 -5.54
C ASP A 29 10.06 9.75 -6.46
N ASP A 30 8.73 9.77 -6.56
CA ASP A 30 7.94 10.75 -7.31
C ASP A 30 6.64 11.09 -6.56
N SER A 31 6.77 11.91 -5.51
CA SER A 31 5.66 12.27 -4.62
C SER A 31 4.67 13.26 -5.23
N GLU A 32 5.00 13.90 -6.35
CA GLU A 32 4.13 14.87 -7.01
C GLU A 32 3.08 14.20 -7.91
N ASN A 33 3.31 12.92 -8.26
CA ASN A 33 2.48 12.18 -9.19
C ASN A 33 1.58 11.18 -8.46
N ILE A 34 0.29 11.48 -8.41
CA ILE A 34 -0.71 10.58 -7.84
C ILE A 34 -1.13 9.56 -8.90
N LEU A 35 -0.83 8.30 -8.61
CA LEU A 35 -1.22 7.15 -9.42
C LEU A 35 -2.48 6.50 -8.86
N GLN A 36 -3.20 5.79 -9.72
CA GLN A 36 -4.43 5.08 -9.38
C GLN A 36 -4.38 3.64 -9.88
N VAL A 37 -4.90 2.72 -9.07
CA VAL A 37 -5.14 1.33 -9.47
C VAL A 37 -6.47 0.84 -8.94
N ARG A 38 -7.12 -0.09 -9.66
CA ARG A 38 -8.26 -0.87 -9.19
C ARG A 38 -7.85 -2.32 -9.03
N LEU A 39 -8.06 -2.88 -7.85
CA LEU A 39 -7.69 -4.26 -7.53
C LEU A 39 -8.82 -4.93 -6.75
N PRO A 40 -8.98 -6.26 -6.85
CA PRO A 40 -9.80 -6.99 -5.90
C PRO A 40 -9.22 -6.80 -4.50
N ALA A 41 -10.07 -6.75 -3.48
CA ALA A 41 -9.62 -6.55 -2.10
C ALA A 41 -8.65 -7.64 -1.63
N SER A 42 -8.73 -8.85 -2.20
CA SER A 42 -7.80 -9.97 -1.96
C SER A 42 -6.37 -9.75 -2.46
N ALA A 43 -6.16 -8.80 -3.37
CA ALA A 43 -4.83 -8.43 -3.88
C ALA A 43 -4.20 -7.27 -3.08
N VAL A 44 -4.87 -6.78 -2.05
CA VAL A 44 -4.38 -5.73 -1.15
C VAL A 44 -4.28 -6.34 0.26
N TYR A 45 -3.27 -5.92 1.03
CA TYR A 45 -3.14 -6.32 2.44
C TYR A 45 -4.38 -5.94 3.27
N ALA A 46 -4.49 -6.54 4.46
CA ALA A 46 -5.66 -6.36 5.31
C ALA A 46 -5.76 -4.93 5.86
N HIS A 47 -6.98 -4.38 5.83
CA HIS A 47 -7.33 -3.06 6.39
C HIS A 47 -6.41 -1.91 5.90
N PRO A 48 -6.35 -1.64 4.58
CA PRO A 48 -5.52 -0.55 4.07
C PRO A 48 -6.10 0.80 4.50
N HIS A 49 -5.22 1.74 4.86
CA HIS A 49 -5.55 3.10 5.26
C HIS A 49 -4.72 4.14 4.49
N PRO A 50 -5.25 5.37 4.32
CA PRO A 50 -4.44 6.49 3.83
C PRO A 50 -3.26 6.78 4.76
N ASN A 51 -2.14 7.16 4.15
CA ASN A 51 -0.80 7.34 4.73
C ASN A 51 -0.03 6.06 5.03
N ASP A 52 -0.59 4.88 4.75
CA ASP A 52 0.16 3.63 4.88
C ASP A 52 1.33 3.59 3.89
N ARG A 53 2.48 3.15 4.39
CA ARG A 53 3.67 2.87 3.59
C ARG A 53 3.57 1.46 3.04
N VAL A 54 3.65 1.35 1.72
CA VAL A 54 3.40 0.10 1.02
C VAL A 54 4.49 -0.20 0.00
N SER A 55 4.49 -1.44 -0.49
CA SER A 55 5.21 -1.88 -1.68
C SER A 55 4.19 -2.26 -2.75
N ILE A 56 4.30 -1.61 -3.91
CA ILE A 56 3.48 -1.85 -5.09
C ILE A 56 4.19 -2.85 -6.00
N HIS A 57 3.54 -3.97 -6.29
CA HIS A 57 4.11 -5.03 -7.12
C HIS A 57 3.64 -4.92 -8.57
N TYR A 58 4.56 -4.59 -9.47
CA TYR A 58 4.34 -4.50 -10.91
C TYR A 58 4.81 -5.75 -11.66
N VAL A 59 3.97 -6.21 -12.58
CA VAL A 59 4.30 -7.19 -13.62
C VAL A 59 3.97 -6.56 -14.97
N LEU A 60 4.98 -6.37 -15.82
CA LEU A 60 4.83 -5.77 -17.16
C LEU A 60 4.08 -4.41 -17.14
N GLY A 61 4.36 -3.57 -16.15
CA GLY A 61 3.73 -2.26 -16.00
C GLY A 61 2.33 -2.29 -15.36
N VAL A 62 1.79 -3.47 -15.04
CA VAL A 62 0.50 -3.64 -14.38
C VAL A 62 0.71 -3.93 -12.90
N VAL A 63 0.00 -3.21 -12.04
CA VAL A 63 -0.02 -3.50 -10.60
C VAL A 63 -0.82 -4.78 -10.36
N THR A 64 -0.23 -5.73 -9.64
CA THR A 64 -0.82 -7.05 -9.37
C THR A 64 -1.25 -7.21 -7.91
N HIS A 65 -0.48 -6.67 -6.98
CA HIS A 65 -0.80 -6.68 -5.55
C HIS A 65 -0.10 -5.54 -4.80
N ILE A 66 -0.63 -5.20 -3.64
CA ILE A 66 -0.11 -4.18 -2.73
C ILE A 66 0.08 -4.81 -1.35
N VAL A 67 1.28 -4.70 -0.80
CA VAL A 67 1.62 -5.22 0.53
C VAL A 67 2.07 -4.11 1.45
N GLU A 68 1.81 -4.26 2.74
CA GLU A 68 2.33 -3.37 3.77
C GLU A 68 3.86 -3.44 3.80
N ARG A 69 4.52 -2.29 3.96
CA ARG A 69 5.97 -2.27 4.18
C ARG A 69 6.20 -2.51 5.66
N GLU A 70 6.86 -3.62 6.01
CA GLU A 70 7.41 -3.74 7.36
C GLU A 70 8.42 -2.61 7.56
N GLU A 71 8.12 -1.68 8.47
CA GLU A 71 9.15 -0.79 8.97
C GLU A 71 10.18 -1.68 9.65
N ALA A 72 11.43 -1.63 9.19
CA ALA A 72 12.53 -2.30 9.86
C ALA A 72 12.57 -1.77 11.30
N SER A 73 11.99 -2.55 12.22
CA SER A 73 11.85 -2.18 13.61
C SER A 73 13.24 -1.87 14.16
N SER A 74 13.51 -0.60 14.43
CA SER A 74 14.69 -0.20 15.21
C SER A 74 14.47 -0.62 16.66
N ALA A 75 14.54 -1.92 16.92
CA ALA A 75 14.65 -2.50 18.25
C ALA A 75 16.06 -2.24 18.77
N GLY A 76 16.25 -1.06 19.35
CA GLY A 76 17.54 -0.67 19.91
C GLY A 76 17.46 0.66 20.65
N THR A 77 16.95 0.65 21.89
CA THR A 77 17.64 1.20 23.07
C THR A 77 16.86 0.82 24.32
N ALA A 78 17.52 0.02 25.15
CA ALA A 78 17.11 -0.32 26.49
C ALA A 78 16.98 0.93 27.39
N LYS A 79 16.00 0.91 28.30
CA LYS A 79 16.24 1.38 29.66
C LYS A 79 15.33 0.66 30.66
N ALA A 80 15.92 -0.32 31.33
CA ALA A 80 15.53 -0.71 32.68
C ALA A 80 15.75 0.50 33.62
N ALA A 81 14.74 0.82 34.42
CA ALA A 81 14.73 1.68 35.63
C ALA A 81 13.26 2.07 35.88
N VAL A 82 12.61 1.93 37.03
CA VAL A 82 12.91 1.51 38.41
C VAL A 82 11.57 1.01 38.96
#